data_AF-A0AAD7GCH4-F1
#
_entry.id   AF-A0AAD7GCH4-F1
#
_cell.length_a   1.000
_cell.length_b   1.000
_cell.length_c   1.000
_cell.angle_alpha   90.00
_cell.angle_beta   90.00
_cell.angle_gamma   90.00
#
_symmetry.space_group_name_H-M   'P 1'
#
loop_
_entity.id
_entity.type
_entity.pdbx_description
1 polymer ?
#
loop_
_entity_poly.entity_id
_entity_poly.type
_entity_poly.pdbx_seq_one_letter_code
_entity_poly.pdbx_strand_id
1 'polypeptide(L)'
;MPAPTELLSYIDVHTAFIARLAEAVEIPSISGDPVFRPSVLQMPEWLDTQLQAVASPQARRAPHARLGRAGAPAPQRHPRPHRRGPREEDRPLYTASKSSPPRWAAGGTCGDGDCVEC
;
A
#
# COMPACT_ATOMS: atom_id res chain seq x y z
N MET A 1 12.03 19.44 19.81
CA MET A 1 12.27 20.81 19.29
C MET A 1 10.93 21.46 19.03
N PRO A 2 10.69 22.72 19.44
CA PRO A 2 9.46 23.41 19.10
C PRO A 2 9.37 23.66 17.59
N ALA A 3 8.16 23.59 17.03
CA ALA A 3 7.93 23.92 15.64
C ALA A 3 8.09 25.44 15.41
N PRO A 4 8.57 25.88 14.23
CA PRO A 4 8.62 27.31 13.89
C PRO A 4 7.24 27.96 13.92
N THR A 5 7.10 29.11 14.57
CA THR A 5 5.82 29.84 14.73
C THR A 5 5.17 30.21 13.40
N GLU A 6 6.00 30.48 12.38
CA GLU A 6 5.56 30.81 11.02
C GLU A 6 4.77 29.66 10.38
N LEU A 7 5.14 28.40 10.65
CA LEU A 7 4.44 27.24 10.13
C LEU A 7 3.04 27.10 10.74
N LEU A 8 2.91 27.31 12.05
CA LEU A 8 1.63 27.24 12.74
C LEU A 8 0.68 28.34 12.22
N SER A 9 1.19 29.56 12.10
CA SER A 9 0.44 30.69 11.54
C SER A 9 0.01 30.42 10.09
N TYR A 10 0.88 29.78 9.30
CA TYR A 10 0.56 29.38 7.94
C TYR A 10 -0.60 28.37 7.89
N ILE A 11 -0.57 27.34 8.75
CA ILE A 11 -1.64 26.33 8.84
C ILE A 11 -2.97 26.98 9.24
N ASP A 12 -2.95 27.86 10.24
CA ASP A 12 -4.15 28.55 10.74
C ASP A 12 -4.82 29.42 9.67
N VAL A 13 -4.03 30.06 8.81
CA VAL A 13 -4.54 30.87 7.69
C VAL A 13 -5.06 29.99 6.53
N HIS A 14 -4.49 28.81 6.32
CA HIS A 14 -4.80 27.94 5.18
C HIS A 14 -5.78 26.82 5.55
N THR A 15 -6.92 27.18 6.13
CA THR A 15 -8.02 26.25 6.48
C THR A 15 -8.54 25.45 5.27
N ALA A 16 -8.27 25.90 4.04
CA ALA A 16 -8.52 25.17 2.80
C ALA A 16 -7.86 23.77 2.74
N PHE A 17 -6.90 23.46 3.60
CA PHE A 17 -6.39 22.09 3.76
C PHE A 17 -7.47 21.14 4.29
N ILE A 18 -8.36 21.61 5.17
CA ILE A 18 -9.44 20.80 5.75
C ILE A 18 -10.46 20.44 4.66
N ALA A 19 -10.83 21.39 3.81
CA ALA A 19 -11.74 21.13 2.68
C ALA A 19 -11.17 20.09 1.72
N ARG A 20 -9.88 20.23 1.35
CA ARG A 20 -9.18 19.24 0.50
C ARG A 20 -9.10 17.86 1.15
N LEU A 21 -8.90 17.79 2.46
CA LEU A 21 -8.91 16.53 3.18
C LEU A 21 -10.32 15.89 3.18
N ALA A 22 -11.37 16.69 3.32
CA ALA A 22 -12.74 16.20 3.24
C ALA A 22 -13.04 15.58 1.87
N GLU A 23 -12.69 16.28 0.78
CA GLU A 23 -12.83 15.77 -0.60
C GLU A 23 -12.07 14.46 -0.82
N ALA A 24 -10.87 14.32 -0.25
CA ALA A 24 -10.10 13.09 -0.34
C ALA A 24 -10.80 11.91 0.35
N VAL A 25 -11.33 12.15 1.56
CA VAL A 25 -11.96 11.11 2.39
C VAL A 25 -13.28 10.62 1.78
N GLU A 26 -13.93 11.44 0.95
CA GLU A 26 -15.10 11.01 0.18
C GLU A 26 -14.79 9.93 -0.87
N ILE A 27 -13.52 9.71 -1.24
CA ILE A 27 -13.10 8.62 -2.12
C ILE A 27 -12.83 7.37 -1.25
N PRO A 28 -13.71 6.34 -1.27
CA PRO A 28 -13.55 5.16 -0.42
C PRO A 28 -12.46 4.23 -0.96
N SER A 29 -11.20 4.56 -0.70
CA SER A 29 -10.02 3.80 -1.11
C SER A 29 -9.74 2.61 -0.17
N ILE A 30 -10.70 1.68 -0.06
CA ILE A 30 -10.59 0.50 0.82
C ILE A 30 -9.86 -0.64 0.09
N SER A 31 -8.61 -0.91 0.46
CA SER A 31 -7.78 -1.93 -0.21
C SER A 31 -8.15 -3.38 0.12
N GLY A 32 -8.87 -3.60 1.22
CA GLY A 32 -9.28 -4.92 1.69
C GLY A 32 -10.51 -5.51 0.98
N ASP A 33 -11.25 -4.71 0.23
CA ASP A 33 -12.47 -5.12 -0.45
C ASP A 33 -12.32 -4.98 -1.98
N PRO A 34 -12.51 -6.06 -2.76
CA PRO A 34 -12.38 -6.01 -4.22
C PRO A 34 -13.36 -5.04 -4.90
N VAL A 35 -14.51 -4.73 -4.30
CA VAL A 35 -15.51 -3.80 -4.85
C VAL A 35 -14.96 -2.37 -4.94
N PHE A 36 -14.07 -1.99 -4.01
CA PHE A 36 -13.46 -0.65 -3.95
C PHE A 36 -12.12 -0.54 -4.69
N ARG A 37 -11.65 -1.60 -5.36
CA ARG A 37 -10.44 -1.57 -6.19
C ARG A 37 -10.41 -0.40 -7.19
N PRO A 38 -11.51 -0.01 -7.86
CA PRO A 38 -11.50 1.15 -8.74
C PRO A 38 -11.22 2.46 -7.99
N SER A 39 -11.79 2.64 -6.80
CA SER A 39 -11.59 3.83 -5.96
C SER A 39 -10.14 3.96 -5.46
N VAL A 40 -9.46 2.82 -5.22
CA VAL A 40 -8.03 2.81 -4.90
C VAL A 40 -7.17 3.35 -6.06
N LEU A 41 -7.61 3.19 -7.31
CA LEU A 41 -6.92 3.74 -8.48
C LEU A 41 -7.23 5.22 -8.72
N GLN A 42 -8.40 5.69 -8.28
CA GLN A 42 -8.81 7.10 -8.38
C GLN A 42 -8.07 8.00 -7.38
N MET A 43 -7.71 7.50 -6.20
CA MET A 43 -7.01 8.28 -5.19
C MET A 43 -5.64 8.83 -5.65
N PRO A 44 -4.77 8.04 -6.32
CA PRO A 44 -3.54 8.55 -6.95
C PRO A 44 -3.78 9.68 -7.96
N GLU A 45 -4.84 9.57 -8.77
CA GLU A 45 -5.19 10.59 -9.76
C GLU A 45 -5.60 11.90 -9.08
N TRP A 46 -6.45 11.81 -8.05
CA TRP A 46 -6.81 12.97 -7.25
C TRP A 46 -5.58 13.61 -6.60
N LEU A 47 -4.68 12.81 -6.01
CA LEU A 47 -3.44 13.32 -5.41
C LEU A 47 -2.54 14.04 -6.42
N ASP A 48 -2.43 13.54 -7.65
CA ASP A 48 -1.64 14.20 -8.71
C ASP A 48 -2.23 15.57 -9.06
N THR A 49 -3.56 15.73 -9.11
CA THR A 49 -4.17 17.06 -9.33
C THR A 49 -3.83 18.05 -8.22
N GLN A 50 -3.85 17.60 -6.96
CA GLN A 50 -3.50 18.44 -5.82
C GLN A 50 -2.01 18.80 -5.85
N LEU A 51 -1.14 17.83 -6.13
CA LEU A 51 0.30 18.05 -6.23
C LEU A 51 0.62 19.01 -7.37
N GLN A 52 -0.02 18.90 -8.53
CA GLN A 52 0.19 19.84 -9.63
C GLN A 52 -0.24 21.27 -9.28
N ALA A 53 -1.27 21.44 -8.45
CA ALA A 53 -1.73 22.75 -8.01
C ALA A 53 -0.73 23.45 -7.07
N VAL A 54 -0.01 22.71 -6.23
CA VAL A 54 1.01 23.25 -5.30
C VAL A 54 2.44 23.14 -5.82
N ALA A 55 2.71 22.27 -6.79
CA ALA A 55 4.03 22.05 -7.33
C ALA A 55 4.48 23.27 -8.15
N SER A 56 5.33 24.08 -7.52
CA SER A 56 6.30 24.89 -8.26
C SER A 56 7.11 23.97 -9.20
N PRO A 57 7.59 24.46 -10.35
CA PRO A 57 8.27 23.65 -11.37
C PRO A 57 9.51 22.87 -10.88
N GLN A 58 9.96 23.05 -9.64
CA GLN A 58 11.04 22.28 -9.00
C GLN A 58 10.65 20.84 -8.65
N ALA A 59 9.37 20.52 -8.41
CA ALA A 59 8.94 19.14 -8.12
C ALA A 59 8.96 18.21 -9.35
N ARG A 60 9.14 18.76 -10.56
CA ARG A 60 9.29 17.99 -11.82
C ARG A 60 10.65 17.31 -11.98
N ARG A 61 11.57 17.43 -11.01
CA ARG A 61 12.90 16.79 -11.05
C ARG A 61 12.99 15.59 -10.10
N ALA A 62 12.09 14.64 -10.26
CA ALA A 62 12.44 13.25 -10.02
C ALA A 62 12.20 12.52 -11.34
N PRO A 63 13.23 12.42 -12.22
CA PRO A 63 13.11 11.51 -13.35
C PRO A 63 12.88 10.13 -12.76
N HIS A 64 11.66 9.60 -12.92
CA HIS A 64 11.44 8.17 -12.82
C HIS A 64 12.55 7.54 -13.63
N ALA A 65 13.49 6.91 -12.92
CA ALA A 65 14.62 6.23 -13.52
C ALA A 65 14.02 5.32 -14.57
N ARG A 66 14.29 5.69 -15.82
CA ARG A 66 13.95 4.94 -17.01
C ARG A 66 14.71 3.64 -16.89
N LEU A 67 14.17 2.66 -16.16
CA LEU A 67 14.50 1.25 -16.27
C LEU A 67 13.95 0.72 -17.61
N GLY A 68 14.13 1.51 -18.67
CA GLY A 68 14.02 1.14 -20.06
C GLY A 68 15.42 0.86 -20.56
N ARG A 69 15.97 -0.27 -20.10
CA ARG A 69 16.68 -1.24 -20.91
C ARG A 69 17.41 -0.61 -22.12
N ALA A 70 18.62 -0.13 -21.87
CA ALA A 70 19.63 -0.03 -22.91
C ALA A 70 19.65 -1.37 -23.66
N GLY A 71 19.68 -1.29 -25.00
CA GLY A 71 19.81 -2.45 -25.87
C GLY A 71 21.06 -3.25 -25.49
N ALA A 72 20.88 -4.26 -24.65
CA ALA A 72 21.83 -5.34 -24.54
C ALA A 72 21.59 -6.25 -25.76
N PRO A 73 22.61 -6.55 -26.58
CA PRO A 73 22.47 -7.50 -27.66
C PRO A 73 22.02 -8.85 -27.09
N ALA A 74 21.07 -9.48 -27.78
CA ALA A 74 20.51 -10.76 -27.38
C ALA A 74 21.63 -11.78 -27.13
N PRO A 75 21.72 -12.39 -25.94
CA PRO A 75 22.62 -13.53 -25.75
C PRO A 75 22.12 -14.67 -26.63
N GLN A 76 22.98 -15.14 -27.52
CA GLN A 76 22.72 -16.30 -28.35
C GLN A 76 22.33 -17.47 -27.44
N ARG A 77 21.06 -17.90 -27.54
CA ARG A 77 20.55 -19.04 -26.78
C ARG A 77 21.15 -20.31 -27.35
N HIS A 78 22.18 -20.84 -26.71
CA HIS A 78 22.56 -22.24 -26.93
C HIS A 78 21.40 -23.15 -26.53
N PRO A 79 21.11 -24.21 -27.30
CA PRO A 79 20.11 -25.21 -26.92
C PRO A 79 20.57 -25.89 -25.63
N ARG A 80 19.82 -25.70 -24.55
CA ARG A 80 20.03 -26.45 -23.31
C ARG A 80 19.66 -27.92 -23.56
N PRO A 81 20.51 -28.89 -23.17
CA PRO A 81 20.11 -30.29 -23.17
C PRO A 81 18.92 -30.47 -22.23
N HIS A 82 17.90 -31.19 -22.71
CA HIS A 82 16.70 -31.53 -21.96
C HIS A 82 17.09 -32.28 -20.67
N ARG A 83 17.08 -31.59 -19.54
CA ARG A 83 17.13 -32.21 -18.22
C ARG A 83 15.74 -32.78 -17.98
N ARG A 84 15.55 -34.09 -18.20
CA ARG A 84 14.38 -34.83 -17.72
C ARG A 84 14.30 -34.65 -16.21
N GLY A 85 13.38 -33.80 -15.76
CA GLY A 85 12.99 -33.73 -14.37
C GLY A 85 12.18 -34.98 -13.99
N PRO A 86 12.18 -35.35 -12.70
CA PRO A 86 11.39 -36.46 -12.21
C PRO A 86 9.89 -36.22 -12.40
N ARG A 87 9.20 -37.32 -12.65
CA ARG A 87 7.80 -37.48 -13.00
C ARG A 87 6.90 -36.94 -11.88
N GLU A 88 5.86 -36.19 -12.27
CA GLU A 88 4.92 -35.46 -11.41
C GLU A 88 3.97 -36.35 -10.58
N GLU A 89 4.27 -37.64 -10.44
CA GLU A 89 3.45 -38.62 -9.71
C GLU A 89 3.88 -38.82 -8.23
N ASP A 90 5.01 -38.25 -7.80
CA ASP A 90 5.51 -38.35 -6.41
C ASP A 90 5.23 -37.10 -5.57
N ARG A 91 4.12 -36.40 -5.83
CA ARG A 91 3.72 -35.26 -5.01
C ARG A 91 2.84 -35.78 -3.86
N PRO A 92 3.33 -35.86 -2.60
CA PRO A 92 2.49 -36.29 -1.49
C PRO A 92 1.33 -35.31 -1.35
N LEU A 93 0.12 -35.86 -1.40
CA LEU A 93 -1.12 -35.17 -1.08
C LEU A 93 -0.95 -34.59 0.32
N TYR A 94 -0.82 -33.27 0.40
CA TYR A 94 -0.80 -32.54 1.66
C TYR A 94 -2.16 -32.79 2.31
N THR A 95 -2.18 -33.70 3.29
CA THR A 95 -3.37 -33.94 4.10
C THR A 95 -3.68 -32.64 4.85
N ALA A 96 -4.95 -32.26 4.81
CA ALA A 96 -5.47 -31.10 5.50
C ALA A 96 -5.11 -31.17 7.00
N SER A 97 -4.06 -30.45 7.38
CA SER A 97 -3.73 -30.22 8.78
C SER A 97 -4.82 -29.32 9.35
N LYS A 98 -5.61 -29.91 10.25
CA LYS A 98 -6.66 -29.24 11.01
C LYS A 98 -6.14 -27.92 11.56
N SER A 99 -6.82 -26.86 11.15
CA SER A 99 -6.76 -25.50 11.68
C SER A 99 -6.63 -25.51 13.21
N SER A 100 -5.41 -25.28 13.69
CA SER A 100 -5.24 -24.74 15.04
C SER A 100 -5.65 -23.27 14.99
N PRO A 101 -6.60 -22.82 15.83
CA PRO A 101 -6.96 -21.41 15.87
C PRO A 101 -5.76 -20.57 16.31
N PRO A 102 -5.63 -19.33 15.81
CA PRO A 102 -4.54 -18.47 16.19
C PRO A 102 -4.64 -18.10 17.67
N ARG A 103 -3.48 -18.00 18.33
CA ARG A 103 -3.31 -17.81 19.79
C ARG A 103 -4.00 -16.56 20.36
N TRP A 104 -4.39 -15.59 19.52
CA TRP A 104 -5.14 -14.40 19.93
C TRP A 104 -6.64 -14.63 20.09
N ALA A 105 -7.19 -15.77 19.62
CA ALA A 105 -8.61 -16.11 19.79
C ALA A 105 -8.95 -16.60 21.22
N ALA A 106 -7.97 -16.71 22.12
CA ALA A 106 -8.19 -16.96 23.55
C ALA A 106 -8.37 -15.64 24.34
N GLY A 107 -9.09 -14.68 23.75
CA GLY A 107 -9.56 -13.50 24.46
C GLY A 107 -10.67 -13.93 25.41
N GLY A 108 -10.33 -14.07 26.68
CA GLY A 108 -11.28 -14.33 27.75
C GLY A 108 -12.42 -13.33 27.71
N THR A 109 -13.63 -13.83 27.88
CA THR A 109 -14.80 -13.03 28.20
C THR A 109 -14.52 -12.33 29.53
N CYS A 110 -14.19 -11.03 29.50
CA CYS A 110 -14.39 -10.19 30.67
C CYS A 110 -15.90 -10.10 30.86
N GLY A 111 -16.41 -10.95 31.75
CA GLY A 111 -17.76 -10.87 32.25
C GLY A 111 -17.95 -9.56 33.00
N ASP A 112 -19.17 -9.06 32.90
CA ASP A 112 -19.71 -7.88 33.57
C ASP A 112 -19.20 -7.66 35.00
N GLY A 113 -18.78 -6.42 35.27
CA GLY A 113 -18.69 -5.88 36.62
C GLY A 113 -17.27 -5.72 37.16
N ASP A 114 -16.92 -4.47 37.42
CA ASP A 114 -15.80 -4.02 38.27
C ASP A 114 -14.37 -4.17 37.73
N CYS A 115 -13.94 -3.15 36.99
CA CYS A 115 -12.54 -2.71 37.03
C CYS A 115 -12.50 -1.23 37.46
N VAL A 116 -12.39 -1.04 38.76
CA VAL A 116 -12.05 0.22 39.44
C VAL A 116 -10.55 0.50 39.26
N GLU A 117 -10.23 1.79 39.13
CA GLU A 117 -8.93 2.46 39.05
C GLU A 117 -7.72 1.74 39.67
N CYS A 118 -6.60 1.77 38.94
CA CYS A 118 -5.21 1.92 39.43
C CYS A 118 -4.36 2.51 38.30
#